data_AF-A0A1J3FBL2-F1
#
_entry.id   AF-A0A1J3FBL2-F1
#
_cell.length_a   1.000
_cell.length_b   1.000
_cell.length_c   1.000
_cell.angle_alpha   90.00
_cell.angle_beta   90.00
_cell.angle_gamma   90.00
#
_symmetry.space_group_name_H-M   'P 1'
#
loop_
_entity.id
_entity.type
_entity.pdbx_description
1 polymer ?
#
loop_
_entity_poly.entity_id
_entity_poly.type
_entity_poly.pdbx_seq_one_letter_code
_entity_poly.pdbx_strand_id
1 'polypeptide(L)'
;NSERCEEQEILLNQHKHIQELKKTLNTTKAGMQLLQMKYQEDFFHLGKHLNGLAYAATGYKRVLEENRKLYNLVQDLKGNIRVYCRVRPFFPGQQTSSSSVEHIDEGTITMRLPSKYGKEGRKPFMFNKV
;
A
#
# COMPACT_ATOMS: atom_id res chain seq x y z
N ASN A 1 -46.04 29.32 -66.19
CA ASN A 1 -45.73 30.25 -65.08
C ASN A 1 -45.64 29.57 -63.72
N SER A 2 -46.49 28.59 -63.38
CA SER A 2 -46.39 27.84 -62.10
C SER A 2 -45.13 26.98 -62.00
N GLU A 3 -44.81 26.21 -63.05
CA GLU A 3 -43.70 25.24 -63.05
C GLU A 3 -42.32 25.88 -62.81
N ARG A 4 -42.04 27.06 -63.39
CA ARG A 4 -40.78 27.78 -63.13
C ARG A 4 -40.66 28.27 -61.68
N CYS A 5 -41.79 28.53 -61.00
CA CYS A 5 -41.79 28.99 -59.63
C CYS A 5 -41.42 27.84 -58.68
N GLU A 6 -41.96 26.65 -58.94
CA GLU A 6 -41.66 25.41 -58.22
C GLU A 6 -40.18 24.99 -58.39
N GLU A 7 -39.64 25.05 -59.61
CA GLU A 7 -38.21 24.80 -59.86
C GLU A 7 -37.30 25.76 -59.09
N GLN A 8 -37.69 27.02 -58.99
CA GLN A 8 -36.92 28.05 -58.30
C GLN A 8 -36.94 27.86 -56.78
N GLU A 9 -38.06 27.39 -56.23
CA GLU A 9 -38.18 27.01 -54.81
C GLU A 9 -37.34 25.77 -54.47
N ILE A 10 -37.34 24.76 -55.34
CA ILE A 10 -36.52 23.55 -55.19
C ILE A 10 -35.02 23.92 -55.16
N LEU A 11 -34.56 24.77 -56.08
CA LEU A 11 -33.18 25.24 -56.14
C LEU A 11 -32.77 26.01 -54.87
N LEU A 12 -33.66 26.85 -54.35
CA LEU A 12 -33.41 27.61 -53.12
C LEU A 12 -33.29 26.69 -51.90
N ASN A 13 -34.15 25.68 -51.83
CA ASN A 13 -34.10 24.67 -50.77
C ASN A 13 -32.82 23.83 -50.85
N GLN A 14 -32.42 23.38 -52.05
CA GLN A 14 -31.16 22.66 -52.27
C GLN A 14 -29.95 23.50 -51.85
N HIS A 15 -29.92 24.79 -52.19
CA HIS A 15 -28.85 25.71 -51.78
C HIS A 15 -28.77 25.82 -50.25
N LYS A 16 -29.92 25.93 -49.57
CA LYS A 16 -29.99 25.96 -48.11
C LYS A 16 -29.46 24.68 -47.47
N HIS A 17 -29.84 23.51 -47.98
CA HIS A 17 -29.35 22.21 -47.49
C HIS A 17 -27.83 22.07 -47.66
N ILE A 18 -27.27 22.51 -48.79
CA ILE A 18 -25.82 22.48 -49.02
C ILE A 18 -25.08 23.40 -48.05
N GLN A 19 -25.62 24.59 -47.78
CA GLN A 19 -25.06 25.53 -46.81
C GLN A 19 -25.07 24.92 -45.39
N GLU A 20 -26.17 24.28 -45.02
CA GLU A 20 -26.32 23.63 -43.71
C GLU A 20 -25.38 22.43 -43.56
N LEU A 21 -25.26 21.59 -44.60
CA LEU A 21 -24.32 20.47 -44.63
C LEU A 21 -22.86 20.94 -44.50
N LYS A 22 -22.49 22.02 -45.21
CA LYS A 22 -21.15 22.62 -45.10
C LYS A 22 -20.87 23.11 -43.68
N LYS A 23 -21.83 23.76 -43.03
CA LYS A 23 -21.70 24.18 -41.64
C LYS A 23 -21.50 22.98 -40.73
N THR A 24 -22.37 21.98 -40.83
CA THR A 24 -22.27 20.74 -40.03
C THR A 24 -20.92 20.07 -40.21
N LEU A 25 -20.43 19.93 -41.45
CA LEU A 25 -19.13 19.34 -41.75
C LEU A 25 -17.97 20.12 -41.10
N ASN A 26 -17.98 21.45 -41.20
CA ASN A 26 -16.96 22.29 -40.59
C ASN A 26 -16.99 22.17 -39.05
N THR A 27 -18.17 22.16 -38.46
CA THR A 27 -18.34 21.99 -37.00
C THR A 27 -17.85 20.61 -36.55
N THR A 28 -18.20 19.54 -37.27
CA THR A 28 -17.72 18.18 -36.99
C THR A 28 -16.19 18.08 -37.14
N LYS A 29 -15.61 18.71 -38.16
CA LYS A 29 -14.16 18.75 -38.37
C LYS A 29 -13.44 19.43 -37.21
N ALA A 30 -13.93 20.58 -36.75
CA ALA A 30 -13.39 21.28 -35.59
C ALA A 30 -13.51 20.43 -34.31
N GLY A 31 -14.65 19.77 -34.12
CA GLY A 31 -14.86 18.85 -33.00
C GLY A 31 -13.88 17.67 -33.02
N MET A 32 -13.60 17.09 -34.20
CA MET A 32 -12.64 16.00 -34.35
C MET A 32 -11.20 16.45 -34.03
N GLN A 33 -10.80 17.65 -34.46
CA GLN A 33 -9.48 18.20 -34.15
C GLN A 33 -9.30 18.45 -32.64
N LEU A 34 -10.32 18.99 -31.98
CA LEU A 34 -10.30 19.18 -30.53
C LEU A 34 -10.17 17.85 -29.79
N LEU A 35 -10.95 16.85 -30.22
CA LEU A 35 -10.90 15.50 -29.64
C LEU A 35 -9.51 14.87 -29.82
N GLN A 36 -8.88 15.05 -30.98
CA GLN A 36 -7.53 14.57 -31.24
C GLN A 36 -6.50 15.22 -30.30
N MET A 37 -6.55 16.54 -30.10
CA MET A 37 -5.67 17.23 -29.15
C MET A 37 -5.88 16.71 -27.72
N LYS A 38 -7.14 16.56 -27.30
CA LYS A 38 -7.46 16.06 -25.95
C LYS A 38 -6.93 14.64 -25.74
N TYR A 39 -7.10 13.75 -26.72
CA TYR A 39 -6.55 12.40 -26.62
C TYR A 39 -5.03 12.40 -26.49
N GLN A 40 -4.32 13.24 -27.23
CA GLN A 40 -2.86 13.35 -27.12
C GLN A 40 -2.43 13.81 -25.73
N GLU A 41 -3.13 14.79 -25.16
CA GLU A 41 -2.90 15.27 -23.80
C GLU A 41 -3.16 14.16 -22.76
N ASP A 42 -4.31 13.49 -22.84
CA ASP A 42 -4.66 12.38 -21.94
C ASP A 42 -3.62 11.26 -22.00
N PHE A 43 -3.15 10.88 -23.19
CA PHE A 43 -2.09 9.89 -23.37
C PHE A 43 -0.76 10.32 -22.74
N PHE A 44 -0.39 11.59 -22.89
CA PHE A 44 0.83 12.12 -22.30
C PHE A 44 0.77 12.09 -20.76
N HIS A 45 -0.35 12.49 -20.18
CA HIS A 45 -0.55 12.42 -18.73
C HIS A 45 -0.52 10.98 -18.23
N LEU A 46 -1.22 10.07 -18.90
CA LEU A 46 -1.20 8.65 -18.56
C LEU A 46 0.23 8.08 -18.59
N GLY A 47 1.00 8.42 -19.61
CA GLY A 47 2.41 8.02 -19.70
C GLY A 47 3.26 8.56 -18.54
N LYS A 48 3.05 9.81 -18.13
CA LYS A 48 3.73 10.37 -16.95
C LYS A 48 3.36 9.64 -15.66
N HIS A 49 2.07 9.37 -15.45
CA HIS A 49 1.61 8.64 -14.27
C HIS A 49 2.17 7.21 -14.22
N LEU A 50 2.17 6.49 -15.35
CA LEU A 50 2.74 5.15 -15.44
C LEU A 50 4.23 5.13 -15.14
N ASN A 51 5.01 6.08 -15.68
CA ASN A 51 6.43 6.19 -15.40
C ASN A 51 6.69 6.51 -13.91
N GLY A 52 5.90 7.41 -13.33
CA GLY A 52 5.98 7.71 -11.89
C GLY A 52 5.68 6.49 -11.02
N LEU A 53 4.65 5.72 -11.37
CA LEU A 53 4.29 4.49 -10.67
C LEU A 53 5.37 3.41 -10.81
N ALA A 54 5.90 3.20 -12.01
CA ALA A 54 6.97 2.24 -12.25
C ALA A 54 8.24 2.60 -11.47
N TYR A 55 8.59 3.88 -11.43
CA TYR A 55 9.71 4.38 -10.63
C TYR A 55 9.47 4.15 -9.12
N ALA A 56 8.29 4.46 -8.60
CA ALA A 56 7.95 4.21 -7.21
C ALA A 56 7.99 2.71 -6.86
N ALA A 57 7.45 1.85 -7.73
CA ALA A 57 7.44 0.40 -7.53
C ALA A 57 8.85 -0.20 -7.52
N THR A 58 9.72 0.24 -8.43
CA THR A 58 11.14 -0.20 -8.46
C THR A 58 11.91 0.29 -7.24
N GLY A 59 11.70 1.54 -6.82
CA GLY A 59 12.27 2.08 -5.59
C GLY A 59 11.82 1.30 -4.35
N TYR A 60 10.53 0.99 -4.24
CA TYR A 60 9.98 0.18 -3.15
C TYR A 60 10.60 -1.22 -3.10
N LYS A 61 10.73 -1.89 -4.26
CA LYS A 61 11.37 -3.22 -4.33
C LYS A 61 12.80 -3.18 -3.80
N ARG A 62 13.59 -2.16 -4.17
CA ARG A 62 14.97 -1.99 -3.67
C ARG A 62 15.01 -1.86 -2.15
N VAL A 63 14.17 -0.99 -1.59
CA VAL A 63 14.09 -0.79 -0.13
C VAL A 63 13.66 -2.07 0.59
N LEU A 64 12.74 -2.83 0.03
CA LEU A 64 12.29 -4.09 0.61
C LEU A 64 13.41 -5.14 0.66
N GLU A 65 14.22 -5.23 -0.39
CA GLU A 65 15.38 -6.14 -0.42
C GLU A 65 16.46 -5.74 0.58
N GLU A 66 16.76 -4.44 0.70
CA GLU A 66 17.68 -3.90 1.69
C GLU A 66 17.18 -4.15 3.12
N ASN A 67 15.90 -3.86 3.39
CA ASN A 67 15.28 -4.12 4.68
C ASN A 67 15.35 -5.60 5.05
N ARG A 68 15.13 -6.51 4.09
CA ARG A 68 15.26 -7.95 4.35
C ARG A 68 16.68 -8.33 4.77
N LYS A 69 17.70 -7.81 4.07
CA LYS A 69 19.11 -8.08 4.40
C LYS A 69 19.47 -7.56 5.79
N LEU A 70 19.11 -6.31 6.08
CA LEU A 70 19.38 -5.68 7.37
C LEU A 70 18.63 -6.38 8.50
N TYR A 71 17.36 -6.73 8.27
CA TYR A 71 16.57 -7.47 9.24
C TYR A 71 17.22 -8.80 9.57
N ASN A 72 17.61 -9.59 8.56
CA ASN A 72 18.27 -10.88 8.77
C ASN A 72 19.59 -10.71 9.52
N LEU A 73 20.43 -9.72 9.15
CA LEU A 73 21.66 -9.43 9.88
C LEU A 73 21.40 -9.14 11.37
N VAL A 74 20.38 -8.33 11.67
CA VAL A 74 19.99 -8.05 13.06
C VAL A 74 19.49 -9.32 13.76
N GLN A 75 18.79 -10.22 13.06
CA GLN A 75 18.36 -11.49 13.64
C GLN A 75 19.54 -12.42 13.94
N ASP A 76 20.49 -12.52 13.02
CA ASP A 76 21.70 -13.36 13.15
C ASP A 76 22.57 -12.84 14.31
N LEU A 77 22.76 -11.52 14.40
CA LEU A 77 23.49 -10.88 15.50
C LEU A 77 22.83 -11.09 16.86
N LYS A 78 21.49 -11.11 16.89
CA LYS A 78 20.73 -11.47 18.10
C LYS A 78 20.80 -12.96 18.45
N GLY A 79 21.34 -13.79 17.56
CA GLY A 79 21.37 -15.25 17.66
C GLY A 79 20.12 -15.89 17.05
N ASN A 80 20.35 -16.99 16.32
CA ASN A 80 19.31 -17.77 15.65
C ASN A 80 18.44 -18.57 16.62
N ILE A 81 19.04 -19.05 17.72
CA ILE A 81 18.31 -19.71 18.80
C ILE A 81 18.10 -18.68 19.90
N ARG A 82 16.83 -18.50 20.31
CA ARG A 82 16.45 -17.60 21.39
C ARG A 82 15.52 -18.32 22.36
N VAL A 83 15.80 -18.18 23.64
CA VAL A 83 15.02 -18.76 24.72
C VAL A 83 14.32 -17.62 25.45
N TYR A 84 12.99 -17.67 25.47
CA TYR A 84 12.14 -16.72 26.16
C TYR A 84 11.46 -17.40 27.34
N CYS A 85 11.48 -16.73 28.48
CA CYS A 85 10.61 -17.08 29.59
C CYS A 85 9.35 -16.20 29.52
N ARG A 86 8.20 -16.72 29.94
CA ARG A 86 6.97 -15.94 30.12
C ARG A 86 6.32 -16.37 31.43
N VAL A 87 6.25 -15.45 32.39
CA VAL A 87 5.57 -15.71 33.66
C VAL A 87 4.08 -15.42 33.50
N ARG A 88 3.23 -16.42 33.76
CA ARG A 88 1.78 -16.26 33.71
C ARG A 88 1.30 -15.52 34.97
N PRO A 89 0.46 -14.48 34.86
CA PRO A 89 -0.14 -13.85 36.03
C PRO A 89 -1.12 -14.80 36.72
N PHE A 90 -1.31 -14.61 38.03
CA PHE A 90 -2.28 -15.36 38.81
C PHE A 90 -3.72 -15.04 38.37
N PHE A 91 -4.59 -16.04 38.41
CA PHE A 91 -6.01 -15.84 38.16
C PHE A 91 -6.70 -15.15 39.35
N PRO A 92 -7.78 -14.38 39.12
CA PRO A 92 -8.60 -13.85 40.20
C PRO A 92 -9.09 -14.98 41.12
N GLY A 93 -8.81 -14.88 42.42
CA GLY A 93 -9.16 -15.89 43.42
C GLY A 93 -8.05 -16.91 43.77
N GLN A 94 -6.91 -16.88 43.07
CA GLN A 94 -5.74 -17.70 43.43
C GLN A 94 -4.91 -17.00 44.52
N GLN A 95 -4.51 -17.75 45.56
CA GLN A 95 -3.68 -17.20 46.64
C GLN A 95 -2.29 -16.77 46.11
N THR A 96 -1.96 -15.49 46.25
CA THR A 96 -0.71 -14.87 45.79
C THR A 96 0.51 -15.19 46.67
N SER A 97 0.29 -15.83 47.83
CA SER A 97 1.28 -16.07 48.88
C SER A 97 2.35 -17.12 48.55
N SER A 98 2.25 -17.82 47.41
CA SER A 98 3.13 -18.95 47.06
C SER A 98 3.87 -18.81 45.71
N SER A 99 4.15 -17.59 45.26
CA SER A 99 5.01 -17.40 44.07
C SER A 99 6.42 -17.93 44.35
N SER A 100 6.86 -18.91 43.56
CA SER A 100 8.26 -19.35 43.53
C SER A 100 9.16 -18.39 42.75
N VAL A 101 8.59 -17.41 42.04
CA VAL A 101 9.32 -16.34 41.36
C VAL A 101 9.52 -15.19 42.36
N GLU A 102 10.77 -14.82 42.59
CA GLU A 102 11.14 -13.78 43.57
C GLU A 102 11.47 -12.44 42.91
N HIS A 103 12.23 -12.46 41.81
CA HIS A 103 12.61 -11.26 41.08
C HIS A 103 12.70 -11.52 39.57
N ILE A 104 12.29 -10.54 38.77
CA ILE A 104 12.40 -10.54 37.31
C ILE A 104 13.16 -9.27 36.92
N ASP A 105 14.27 -9.45 36.21
CA ASP A 105 15.10 -8.41 35.63
C ASP A 105 15.25 -8.63 34.12
N GLU A 106 15.92 -7.71 33.40
CA GLU A 106 16.12 -7.81 31.96
C GLU A 106 16.83 -9.11 31.56
N GLY A 107 16.05 -10.10 31.11
CA GLY A 107 16.56 -11.41 30.69
C GLY A 107 16.92 -12.35 31.84
N THR A 108 16.67 -12.01 33.11
CA THR A 108 16.97 -12.91 34.24
C THR A 108 15.77 -13.09 35.15
N ILE A 109 15.43 -14.33 35.46
CA ILE A 109 14.40 -14.68 36.46
C ILE A 109 15.05 -15.38 37.64
N THR A 110 14.78 -14.88 38.84
CA THR A 110 15.25 -15.49 40.09
C THR A 110 14.11 -16.24 40.75
N MET A 111 14.32 -17.54 40.96
CA MET A 111 13.37 -18.39 41.67
C MET A 111 13.81 -18.61 43.12
N ARG A 112 12.85 -18.57 44.04
CA ARG A 112 13.01 -19.01 45.42
C ARG A 112 12.93 -20.53 45.48
N LEU A 113 13.99 -21.18 45.96
CA LEU A 113 14.02 -22.62 46.17
C LEU A 113 13.70 -23.00 47.62
N PRO A 114 13.05 -24.14 47.85
CA PRO A 114 12.98 -24.74 49.17
C PRO A 114 14.40 -25.06 49.69
N SER A 115 14.62 -24.87 50.99
CA SER A 115 15.91 -25.11 51.68
C SER A 115 16.49 -26.53 51.55
N LYS A 116 15.73 -27.46 50.96
CA LYS A 116 16.09 -28.86 50.74
C LYS A 116 17.07 -29.07 49.57
N TYR A 117 17.25 -28.07 48.69
CA TYR A 117 17.95 -28.24 47.40
C TYR A 117 19.16 -27.30 47.15
N GLY A 118 19.71 -26.59 48.16
CA GLY A 118 20.93 -25.78 47.95
C GLY A 118 21.33 -24.87 49.12
N LYS A 119 22.59 -24.38 49.10
CA LYS A 119 23.20 -23.52 50.14
C LYS A 119 22.66 -22.07 50.14
N GLU A 120 22.15 -21.60 49.00
CA GLU A 120 21.47 -20.32 48.84
C GLU A 120 20.07 -20.62 48.31
N GLY A 121 19.01 -20.25 49.03
CA GLY A 121 17.61 -20.55 48.68
C GLY A 121 17.07 -19.81 47.44
N ARG A 122 17.95 -19.42 46.51
CA ARG A 122 17.66 -18.63 45.32
C ARG A 122 18.47 -19.18 44.13
N LYS A 123 17.84 -19.25 42.96
CA LYS A 123 18.54 -19.63 41.72
C LYS A 123 18.17 -18.67 40.58
N PRO A 124 19.16 -17.99 39.97
CA PRO A 124 18.94 -17.21 38.77
C PRO A 124 18.93 -18.10 37.52
N PHE A 125 18.07 -17.78 36.57
CA PHE A 125 18.00 -18.36 35.24
C PHE A 125 18.04 -17.24 34.20
N MET A 126 18.89 -17.39 33.20
CA MET A 126 19.11 -16.39 32.15
C MET A 126 18.39 -16.78 30.86
N PHE A 127 17.78 -15.79 30.22
CA PHE A 127 16.96 -15.87 29.03
C PHE A 127 17.24 -14.66 28.13
N ASN A 128 16.90 -14.76 26.85
CA ASN A 128 16.98 -13.61 25.95
C ASN A 128 15.95 -12.53 26.30
N LYS A 129 14.83 -12.93 26.89
CA LYS A 129 13.82 -12.05 27.51
C LYS A 129 12.94 -12.89 28.45
N VAL A 130 12.48 -12.26 29.53
CA VAL A 130 11.54 -12.81 30.51
C VAL A 130 10.24 -12.02 30.48
#